data_AF-A0A1B8SBH5-F1
#
_entry.id   AF-A0A1B8SBH5-F1
#
_cell.length_a   1.000
_cell.length_b   1.000
_cell.length_c   1.000
_cell.angle_alpha   90.00
_cell.angle_beta   90.00
_cell.angle_gamma   90.00
#
_symmetry.space_group_name_H-M   'P 1'
#
loop_
_entity.id
_entity.type
_entity.pdbx_description
1 polymer ?
#
loop_
_entity_poly.entity_id
_entity_poly.type
_entity_poly.pdbx_seq_one_letter_code
_entity_poly.pdbx_strand_id
1 'polypeptide(L)'
;MPPTVPIHPASLPAKLIYGLANAVTPRLVRRLVLHAGSGTVAGRITKMGRRVNTVARLQRIRPFFGVGFTRSQDPGVPVEVVRAADRGRALGEAFADGVILYFHGGGFVTGGLDTHLHVVAKLARRTRLPVVHVDYRQYPQVTVDGSVDDCIGAYRWLLGLGADPAKTVLAGDSAGGFLAFATALSGQQRGLPAPAGVVGISALLELDGVARSTHSNRTADAFGIPAVLPDIIDLVCPSARLRHELSPINGRLEMMPPVLLIAAGSEILRCDAERLHAALRRLDRTSRLELWARELHAFPALFPFLPDSRAAFDLICRFVAERLAEAGRSGEARREVS
;
A
#
# COMPACT_ATOMS: atom_id res chain seq x y z
N MET A 1 -0.22 -18.40 24.60
CA MET A 1 -0.93 -17.56 23.60
C MET A 1 0.00 -16.43 23.18
N PRO A 2 0.13 -16.10 21.89
CA PRO A 2 0.83 -14.88 21.50
C PRO A 2 0.14 -13.67 22.15
N PRO A 3 0.88 -12.64 22.58
CA PRO A 3 0.29 -11.45 23.17
C PRO A 3 -0.71 -10.83 22.19
N THR A 4 -1.88 -10.47 22.69
CA THR A 4 -2.93 -9.81 21.89
C THR A 4 -2.42 -8.46 21.42
N VAL A 5 -2.36 -8.25 20.11
CA VAL A 5 -1.98 -6.96 19.52
C VAL A 5 -2.99 -5.90 19.96
N PRO A 6 -2.56 -4.80 20.60
CA PRO A 6 -3.46 -3.73 21.01
C PRO A 6 -4.25 -3.17 19.83
N ILE A 7 -5.52 -2.83 20.07
CA ILE A 7 -6.38 -2.20 19.07
C ILE A 7 -6.61 -0.75 19.48
N HIS A 8 -6.22 0.19 18.64
CA HIS A 8 -6.46 1.61 18.82
C HIS A 8 -7.97 1.91 18.81
N PRO A 9 -8.48 2.70 19.76
CA PRO A 9 -9.89 3.06 19.79
C PRO A 9 -10.22 4.05 18.67
N ALA A 10 -11.32 3.82 17.95
CA ALA A 10 -11.78 4.79 16.95
C ALA A 10 -12.26 6.11 17.56
N SER A 11 -11.94 7.20 16.88
CA SER A 11 -12.55 8.51 17.10
C SER A 11 -14.06 8.49 16.83
N LEU A 12 -14.77 9.50 17.33
CA LEU A 12 -16.21 9.64 17.09
C LEU A 12 -16.55 9.77 15.58
N PRO A 13 -15.85 10.60 14.78
CA PRO A 13 -16.06 10.63 13.32
C PRO A 13 -15.88 9.28 12.64
N ALA A 14 -14.83 8.52 13.01
CA ALA A 14 -14.60 7.19 12.47
C ALA A 14 -15.76 6.23 12.78
N LYS A 15 -16.23 6.21 14.04
CA LYS A 15 -17.39 5.39 14.46
C LYS A 15 -18.64 5.70 13.65
N LEU A 16 -18.89 6.97 13.34
CA LEU A 16 -20.04 7.41 12.54
C LEU A 16 -19.94 6.95 11.09
N ILE A 17 -18.79 7.17 10.44
CA ILE A 17 -18.53 6.71 9.06
C ILE A 17 -18.66 5.19 8.98
N TYR A 18 -18.05 4.48 9.92
CA TYR A 18 -18.14 3.03 10.01
C TYR A 18 -19.59 2.54 10.18
N GLY A 19 -20.35 3.16 11.10
CA GLY A 19 -21.75 2.80 11.35
C GLY A 19 -22.61 2.98 10.10
N LEU A 20 -22.42 4.09 9.36
CA LEU A 20 -23.11 4.35 8.11
C LEU A 20 -22.75 3.31 7.04
N ALA A 21 -21.45 3.06 6.83
CA ALA A 21 -20.98 2.08 5.86
C ALA A 21 -21.54 0.69 6.18
N ASN A 22 -21.43 0.24 7.44
CA ASN A 22 -21.94 -1.06 7.87
C ASN A 22 -23.46 -1.22 7.64
N ALA A 23 -24.24 -0.14 7.75
CA ALA A 23 -25.68 -0.16 7.49
C ALA A 23 -26.04 -0.18 5.99
N VAL A 24 -25.15 0.29 5.11
CA VAL A 24 -25.41 0.48 3.68
C VAL A 24 -24.78 -0.64 2.84
N THR A 25 -23.53 -1.01 3.12
CA THR A 25 -22.74 -1.97 2.33
C THR A 25 -23.44 -3.29 2.10
N PRO A 26 -24.01 -4.00 3.11
CA PRO A 26 -24.70 -5.27 2.88
C PRO A 26 -25.88 -5.15 1.90
N ARG A 27 -26.60 -4.02 1.93
CA ARG A 27 -27.73 -3.76 1.03
C ARG A 27 -27.27 -3.53 -0.41
N LEU A 28 -26.18 -2.79 -0.60
CA LEU A 28 -25.59 -2.55 -1.92
C LEU A 28 -25.02 -3.84 -2.53
N VAL A 29 -24.27 -4.62 -1.74
CA VAL A 29 -23.74 -5.92 -2.15
C VAL A 29 -24.87 -6.85 -2.56
N ARG A 30 -25.93 -6.98 -1.74
CA ARG A 30 -27.11 -7.79 -2.07
C ARG A 30 -27.77 -7.35 -3.38
N ARG A 31 -27.88 -6.04 -3.62
CA ARG A 31 -28.43 -5.52 -4.90
C ARG A 31 -27.53 -5.86 -6.09
N LEU A 32 -26.21 -5.71 -5.95
CA LEU A 32 -25.25 -6.04 -7.02
C LEU A 32 -25.27 -7.53 -7.37
N VAL A 33 -25.38 -8.41 -6.37
CA VAL A 33 -25.50 -9.87 -6.56
C VAL A 33 -26.84 -10.22 -7.23
N LEU A 34 -27.96 -9.66 -6.76
CA LEU A 34 -29.29 -9.95 -7.31
C LEU A 34 -29.54 -9.34 -8.70
N HIS A 35 -28.89 -8.22 -9.04
CA HIS A 35 -29.02 -7.55 -10.35
C HIS A 35 -27.89 -7.90 -11.31
N ALA A 36 -27.20 -9.03 -11.08
CA ALA A 36 -26.21 -9.55 -12.01
C ALA A 36 -26.91 -10.08 -13.29
N GLY A 37 -27.33 -9.16 -14.15
CA GLY A 37 -27.78 -9.45 -15.52
C GLY A 37 -26.64 -9.92 -16.43
N SER A 38 -27.00 -10.25 -17.67
CA SER A 38 -26.26 -10.97 -18.73
C SER A 38 -24.90 -10.42 -19.22
N GLY A 39 -24.30 -9.43 -18.54
CA GLY A 39 -22.95 -8.93 -18.85
C GLY A 39 -21.86 -9.63 -18.03
N THR A 40 -20.70 -9.88 -18.64
CA THR A 40 -19.54 -10.49 -17.96
C THR A 40 -19.11 -9.64 -16.75
N VAL A 41 -18.83 -10.28 -15.62
CA VAL A 41 -18.39 -9.64 -14.36
C VAL A 41 -17.15 -8.77 -14.60
N ALA A 42 -16.21 -9.26 -15.42
CA ALA A 42 -15.02 -8.54 -15.87
C ALA A 42 -15.35 -7.18 -16.52
N GLY A 43 -16.31 -7.13 -17.44
CA GLY A 43 -16.69 -5.88 -18.13
C GLY A 43 -17.26 -4.82 -17.17
N ARG A 44 -17.98 -5.26 -16.13
CA ARG A 44 -18.52 -4.37 -15.09
C ARG A 44 -17.41 -3.81 -14.18
N ILE A 45 -16.48 -4.65 -13.74
CA ILE A 45 -15.34 -4.24 -12.90
C ILE A 45 -14.50 -3.19 -13.63
N THR A 46 -14.12 -3.44 -14.88
CA THR A 46 -13.32 -2.49 -15.68
C THR A 46 -14.07 -1.17 -15.94
N LYS A 47 -15.38 -1.22 -16.19
CA LYS A 47 -16.20 0.00 -16.39
C LYS A 47 -16.29 0.82 -15.10
N MET A 48 -16.44 0.17 -13.95
CA MET A 48 -16.44 0.84 -12.65
C MET A 48 -15.09 1.51 -12.38
N GLY A 49 -13.98 0.81 -12.63
CA GLY A 49 -12.64 1.36 -12.46
C GLY A 49 -12.38 2.62 -13.26
N ARG A 50 -12.77 2.63 -14.55
CA ARG A 50 -12.67 3.84 -15.38
C ARG A 50 -13.45 5.02 -14.81
N ARG A 51 -14.66 4.79 -14.28
CA ARG A 51 -15.46 5.86 -13.66
C ARG A 51 -14.81 6.44 -12.41
N VAL A 52 -14.30 5.58 -11.53
CA VAL A 52 -13.56 6.01 -10.32
C VAL A 52 -12.39 6.90 -10.71
N ASN A 53 -11.57 6.48 -11.67
CA ASN A 53 -10.41 7.23 -12.13
C ASN A 53 -10.80 8.56 -12.78
N THR A 54 -11.88 8.61 -13.55
CA THR A 54 -12.39 9.88 -14.13
C THR A 54 -12.80 10.87 -13.04
N VAL A 55 -13.54 10.43 -12.02
CA VAL A 55 -13.95 11.30 -10.91
C VAL A 55 -12.73 11.76 -10.09
N ALA A 56 -11.74 10.90 -9.93
CA ALA A 56 -10.52 11.21 -9.19
C ALA A 56 -9.71 12.36 -9.82
N ARG A 57 -9.78 12.56 -11.14
CA ARG A 57 -9.15 13.72 -11.81
C ARG A 57 -9.61 15.06 -11.23
N LEU A 58 -10.83 15.14 -10.69
CA LEU A 58 -11.34 16.34 -10.02
C LEU A 58 -10.56 16.67 -8.74
N GLN A 59 -9.85 15.71 -8.14
CA GLN A 59 -8.99 15.96 -6.98
C GLN A 59 -7.85 16.92 -7.32
N ARG A 60 -7.36 16.96 -8.57
CA ARG A 60 -6.33 17.92 -9.00
C ARG A 60 -6.81 19.37 -9.06
N ILE A 61 -8.13 19.61 -9.08
CA ILE A 61 -8.70 20.95 -9.03
C ILE A 61 -8.48 21.57 -7.64
N ARG A 62 -8.36 20.74 -6.59
CA ARG A 62 -8.15 21.23 -5.23
C ARG A 62 -6.72 21.72 -5.04
N PRO A 63 -6.51 22.88 -4.38
CA PRO A 63 -5.16 23.39 -4.15
C PRO A 63 -4.40 22.52 -3.15
N PHE A 64 -3.22 22.05 -3.55
CA PHE A 64 -2.25 21.40 -2.67
C PHE A 64 -1.21 22.43 -2.20
N PHE A 65 -1.52 23.12 -1.10
CA PHE A 65 -0.62 24.12 -0.54
C PHE A 65 0.68 23.48 -0.03
N GLY A 66 1.81 24.06 -0.44
CA GLY A 66 3.15 23.64 -0.01
C GLY A 66 3.61 22.30 -0.58
N VAL A 67 2.96 21.77 -1.62
CA VAL A 67 3.35 20.53 -2.30
C VAL A 67 3.46 20.76 -3.80
N GLY A 68 4.53 20.25 -4.41
CA GLY A 68 4.75 20.21 -5.86
C GLY A 68 4.64 18.79 -6.38
N PHE A 69 4.21 18.66 -7.64
CA PHE A 69 4.08 17.39 -8.36
C PHE A 69 4.85 17.52 -9.66
N THR A 70 5.85 16.66 -9.86
CA THR A 70 6.65 16.61 -11.08
C THR A 70 6.49 15.23 -11.70
N ARG A 71 5.89 15.17 -12.89
CA ARG A 71 5.81 13.92 -13.65
C ARG A 71 7.18 13.60 -14.25
N SER A 72 7.59 12.34 -14.13
CA SER A 72 8.73 11.79 -14.86
C SER A 72 8.27 10.56 -15.64
N GLN A 73 8.82 10.36 -16.83
CA GLN A 73 8.41 9.27 -17.73
C GLN A 73 9.46 8.15 -17.86
N ASP A 74 10.51 8.17 -17.04
CA ASP A 74 11.71 7.37 -17.28
C ASP A 74 11.90 6.02 -16.51
N PRO A 75 10.92 5.45 -15.77
CA PRO A 75 11.04 4.07 -15.26
C PRO A 75 10.37 2.98 -16.13
N GLY A 76 9.90 3.31 -17.34
CA GLY A 76 9.09 2.40 -18.17
C GLY A 76 7.58 2.39 -17.82
N VAL A 77 7.21 3.03 -16.71
CA VAL A 77 5.83 3.41 -16.35
C VAL A 77 5.78 4.86 -15.89
N PRO A 78 4.63 5.57 -15.98
CA PRO A 78 4.55 6.93 -15.47
C PRO A 78 4.77 6.99 -13.96
N VAL A 79 5.52 8.00 -13.51
CA VAL A 79 5.66 8.30 -12.07
C VAL A 79 5.43 9.79 -11.82
N GLU A 80 4.96 10.11 -10.62
CA GLU A 80 4.84 11.47 -10.14
C GLU A 80 5.64 11.64 -8.85
N VAL A 81 6.64 12.53 -8.89
CA VAL A 81 7.46 12.88 -7.73
C VAL A 81 6.76 14.00 -6.99
N VAL A 82 6.36 13.72 -5.75
CA VAL A 82 5.60 14.62 -4.88
C VAL A 82 6.53 15.16 -3.79
N ARG A 83 6.61 16.48 -3.66
CA ARG A 83 7.59 17.15 -2.78
C ARG A 83 6.99 18.29 -1.98
N ALA A 84 7.42 18.49 -0.74
CA ALA A 84 7.02 19.61 0.10
C ALA A 84 7.78 20.91 -0.28
N ALA A 85 7.57 21.40 -1.50
CA ALA A 85 7.98 22.72 -2.00
C ALA A 85 9.49 23.08 -2.06
N ASP A 86 10.41 22.12 -1.95
CA ASP A 86 11.82 22.29 -2.36
C ASP A 86 11.96 22.19 -3.90
N ARG A 87 11.33 23.13 -4.61
CA ARG A 87 11.20 23.11 -6.07
C ARG A 87 12.52 23.29 -6.86
N GLY A 88 13.67 23.41 -6.19
CA GLY A 88 14.95 23.79 -6.81
C GLY A 88 15.98 22.68 -6.96
N ARG A 89 15.87 21.55 -6.25
CA ARG A 89 16.86 20.46 -6.33
C ARG A 89 16.60 19.55 -7.54
N ALA A 90 17.67 19.20 -8.24
CA ALA A 90 17.64 18.16 -9.27
C ALA A 90 17.09 16.85 -8.70
N LEU A 91 16.51 15.98 -9.54
CA LEU A 91 15.83 14.76 -9.06
C LEU A 91 16.74 13.88 -8.18
N GLY A 92 17.99 13.65 -8.59
CA GLY A 92 18.96 12.83 -7.84
C GLY A 92 19.35 13.42 -6.48
N GLU A 93 19.56 14.73 -6.40
CA GLU A 93 19.88 15.40 -5.12
C GLU A 93 18.73 15.34 -4.11
N ALA A 94 17.50 15.30 -4.59
CA ALA A 94 16.34 15.25 -3.72
C ALA A 94 16.19 13.92 -2.97
N PHE A 95 16.80 12.84 -3.47
CA PHE A 95 16.71 11.52 -2.85
C PHE A 95 17.81 11.23 -1.83
N ALA A 96 18.83 12.11 -1.73
CA ALA A 96 19.99 11.91 -0.84
C ALA A 96 19.62 11.80 0.65
N ASP A 97 18.58 12.53 1.05
CA ASP A 97 18.07 12.57 2.43
C ASP A 97 17.07 11.43 2.72
N GLY A 98 16.64 10.70 1.68
CA GLY A 98 15.70 9.58 1.73
C GLY A 98 14.49 9.78 0.83
N VAL A 99 13.77 8.69 0.58
CA VAL A 99 12.64 8.68 -0.36
C VAL A 99 11.61 7.62 0.01
N ILE A 100 10.34 7.91 -0.27
CA ILE A 100 9.26 6.94 -0.18
C ILE A 100 8.79 6.58 -1.58
N LEU A 101 8.84 5.29 -1.95
CA LEU A 101 8.24 4.79 -3.18
C LEU A 101 6.84 4.26 -2.84
N TYR A 102 5.81 4.93 -3.35
CA TYR A 102 4.40 4.67 -3.00
C TYR A 102 3.64 3.99 -4.13
N PHE A 103 2.95 2.90 -3.81
CA PHE A 103 2.08 2.14 -4.71
C PHE A 103 0.63 2.27 -4.24
N HIS A 104 -0.25 2.77 -5.11
CA HIS A 104 -1.66 2.97 -4.77
C HIS A 104 -2.46 1.67 -4.71
N GLY A 105 -3.52 1.64 -3.89
CA GLY A 105 -4.51 0.57 -3.89
C GLY A 105 -5.47 0.61 -5.08
N GLY A 106 -6.46 -0.30 -5.04
CA GLY A 106 -7.52 -0.38 -6.04
C GLY A 106 -7.70 -1.74 -6.71
N GLY A 107 -7.19 -2.82 -6.08
CA GLY A 107 -7.44 -4.20 -6.49
C GLY A 107 -6.83 -4.59 -7.84
N PHE A 108 -5.77 -3.90 -8.27
CA PHE A 108 -5.12 -4.09 -9.58
C PHE A 108 -6.02 -3.82 -10.79
N VAL A 109 -7.17 -3.17 -10.59
CA VAL A 109 -8.17 -2.85 -11.63
C VAL A 109 -8.59 -1.38 -11.63
N THR A 110 -8.35 -0.67 -10.53
CA THR A 110 -8.71 0.73 -10.31
C THR A 110 -7.60 1.45 -9.56
N GLY A 111 -7.72 2.77 -9.43
CA GLY A 111 -6.70 3.57 -8.78
C GLY A 111 -5.75 4.19 -9.81
N GLY A 112 -4.85 5.03 -9.31
CA GLY A 112 -3.89 5.76 -10.13
C GLY A 112 -3.33 6.94 -9.36
N LEU A 113 -2.50 7.73 -10.03
CA LEU A 113 -1.89 8.93 -9.44
C LEU A 113 -2.93 9.86 -8.79
N ASP A 114 -4.08 10.04 -9.45
CA ASP A 114 -5.10 11.02 -9.06
C ASP A 114 -5.94 10.58 -7.86
N THR A 115 -6.13 9.27 -7.63
CA THR A 115 -6.97 8.78 -6.53
C THR A 115 -6.28 8.86 -5.17
N HIS A 116 -4.94 8.90 -5.16
CA HIS A 116 -4.13 8.84 -3.95
C HIS A 116 -3.30 10.12 -3.70
N LEU A 117 -3.57 11.21 -4.43
CA LEU A 117 -2.84 12.47 -4.30
C LEU A 117 -2.75 12.96 -2.85
N HIS A 118 -3.83 12.85 -2.07
CA HIS A 118 -3.83 13.29 -0.68
C HIS A 118 -2.95 12.44 0.22
N VAL A 119 -2.77 11.14 -0.07
CA VAL A 119 -1.92 10.24 0.72
C VAL A 119 -0.46 10.63 0.51
N VAL A 120 -0.04 10.67 -0.75
CA VAL A 120 1.35 10.99 -1.11
C VAL A 120 1.70 12.44 -0.74
N ALA A 121 0.78 13.40 -0.93
CA ALA A 121 0.99 14.76 -0.48
C ALA A 121 1.10 14.86 1.05
N LYS A 122 0.28 14.11 1.79
CA LYS A 122 0.36 14.12 3.26
C LYS A 122 1.65 13.50 3.75
N LEU A 123 2.08 12.38 3.18
CA LEU A 123 3.39 11.78 3.45
C LEU A 123 4.51 12.78 3.17
N ALA A 124 4.58 13.34 1.96
CA ALA A 124 5.63 14.29 1.56
C ALA A 124 5.72 15.49 2.52
N ARG A 125 4.58 16.07 2.93
CA ARG A 125 4.59 17.20 3.88
C ARG A 125 5.09 16.80 5.27
N ARG A 126 4.71 15.62 5.74
CA ARG A 126 4.96 15.21 7.13
C ARG A 126 6.35 14.61 7.32
N THR A 127 6.86 13.89 6.33
CA THR A 127 8.21 13.34 6.35
C THR A 127 9.24 14.34 5.83
N ARG A 128 8.82 15.36 5.07
CA ARG A 128 9.69 16.27 4.31
C ARG A 128 10.56 15.55 3.27
N LEU A 129 10.25 14.30 2.96
CA LEU A 129 10.92 13.52 1.93
C LEU A 129 10.13 13.58 0.62
N PRO A 130 10.80 13.43 -0.53
CA PRO A 130 10.10 13.13 -1.77
C PRO A 130 9.33 11.80 -1.66
N VAL A 131 8.15 11.79 -2.26
CA VAL A 131 7.35 10.58 -2.48
C VAL A 131 7.26 10.32 -3.97
N VAL A 132 7.79 9.20 -4.44
CA VAL A 132 7.65 8.75 -5.82
C VAL A 132 6.38 7.91 -5.91
N HIS A 133 5.36 8.44 -6.56
CA HIS A 133 4.08 7.77 -6.76
C HIS A 133 4.07 7.06 -8.10
N VAL A 134 3.87 5.75 -8.11
CA VAL A 134 3.98 4.91 -9.31
C VAL A 134 2.60 4.64 -9.93
N ASP A 135 2.46 4.94 -11.22
CA ASP A 135 1.28 4.63 -12.04
C ASP A 135 1.49 3.27 -12.75
N TYR A 136 1.58 2.21 -11.94
CA TYR A 136 1.84 0.86 -12.45
C TYR A 136 0.69 0.37 -13.33
N ARG A 137 0.98 -0.46 -14.35
CA ARG A 137 -0.08 -1.01 -15.20
C ARG A 137 -0.96 -1.97 -14.43
N GLN A 138 -2.22 -2.00 -14.81
CA GLN A 138 -3.29 -2.73 -14.13
C GLN A 138 -4.10 -3.55 -15.14
N TYR A 139 -4.94 -4.46 -14.66
CA TYR A 139 -5.87 -5.16 -15.53
C TYR A 139 -6.81 -4.17 -16.24
N PRO A 140 -7.10 -4.34 -17.54
CA PRO A 140 -6.80 -5.49 -18.40
C PRO A 140 -5.45 -5.42 -19.15
N GLN A 141 -4.62 -4.40 -18.91
CA GLN A 141 -3.37 -4.21 -19.64
C GLN A 141 -2.33 -5.27 -19.26
N VAL A 142 -2.28 -5.60 -17.97
CA VAL A 142 -1.42 -6.64 -17.40
C VAL A 142 -2.14 -7.37 -16.27
N THR A 143 -1.70 -8.58 -15.96
CA THR A 143 -2.03 -9.31 -14.73
C THR A 143 -1.13 -8.87 -13.57
N VAL A 144 -1.37 -9.39 -12.36
CA VAL A 144 -0.66 -8.96 -11.13
C VAL A 144 0.87 -9.04 -11.25
N ASP A 145 1.40 -10.05 -11.91
CA ASP A 145 2.84 -10.21 -12.20
C ASP A 145 3.40 -9.03 -13.01
N GLY A 146 2.68 -8.55 -14.02
CA GLY A 146 3.08 -7.36 -14.77
C GLY A 146 3.06 -6.09 -13.91
N SER A 147 2.09 -5.94 -13.01
CA SER A 147 2.09 -4.85 -12.02
C SER A 147 3.29 -4.93 -11.08
N VAL A 148 3.69 -6.14 -10.66
CA VAL A 148 4.90 -6.36 -9.84
C VAL A 148 6.17 -5.99 -10.60
N ASP A 149 6.27 -6.37 -11.87
CA ASP A 149 7.41 -6.03 -12.72
C ASP A 149 7.58 -4.52 -12.90
N ASP A 150 6.48 -3.79 -13.11
CA ASP A 150 6.48 -2.33 -13.20
C ASP A 150 7.00 -1.69 -11.90
N CYS A 151 6.58 -2.19 -10.75
CA CYS A 151 6.99 -1.67 -9.45
C CYS A 151 8.47 -1.98 -9.14
N ILE A 152 8.96 -3.15 -9.54
CA ILE A 152 10.41 -3.48 -9.49
C ILE A 152 11.20 -2.58 -10.44
N GLY A 153 10.68 -2.30 -11.64
CA GLY A 153 11.26 -1.35 -12.59
C GLY A 153 11.38 0.05 -12.00
N ALA A 154 10.32 0.54 -11.36
CA ALA A 154 10.32 1.84 -10.68
C ALA A 154 11.33 1.90 -9.53
N TYR A 155 11.47 0.83 -8.73
CA TYR A 155 12.49 0.78 -7.68
C TYR A 155 13.91 0.77 -8.25
N ARG A 156 14.18 -0.02 -9.30
CA ARG A 156 15.47 -0.04 -10.00
C ARG A 156 15.83 1.33 -10.57
N TRP A 157 14.88 1.98 -11.22
CA TRP A 157 15.05 3.34 -11.75
C TRP A 157 15.39 4.34 -10.65
N LEU A 158 14.68 4.30 -9.52
CA LEU A 158 14.93 5.16 -8.39
C LEU A 158 16.36 5.01 -7.85
N LEU A 159 16.84 3.76 -7.73
CA LEU A 159 18.22 3.48 -7.35
C LEU A 159 19.23 3.99 -8.40
N GLY A 160 18.90 3.87 -9.69
CA GLY A 160 19.72 4.41 -10.79
C GLY A 160 19.85 5.94 -10.78
N LEU A 161 18.89 6.65 -10.16
CA LEU A 161 18.96 8.10 -9.93
C LEU A 161 19.76 8.49 -8.67
N GLY A 162 20.38 7.52 -7.99
CA GLY A 162 21.20 7.75 -6.81
C GLY A 162 20.45 7.72 -5.48
N ALA A 163 19.21 7.24 -5.44
CA ALA A 163 18.54 7.00 -4.17
C ALA A 163 19.28 5.92 -3.37
N ASP A 164 19.59 6.21 -2.11
CA ASP A 164 20.20 5.23 -1.21
C ASP A 164 19.14 4.18 -0.80
N PRO A 165 19.33 2.88 -1.07
CA PRO A 165 18.40 1.83 -0.66
C PRO A 165 18.21 1.80 0.87
N ALA A 166 19.25 2.10 1.65
CA ALA A 166 19.18 2.17 3.11
C ALA A 166 18.36 3.37 3.61
N LYS A 167 18.00 4.31 2.73
CA LYS A 167 17.11 5.44 3.00
C LYS A 167 15.83 5.42 2.16
N THR A 168 15.53 4.29 1.50
CA THR A 168 14.34 4.13 0.67
C THR A 168 13.30 3.28 1.39
N VAL A 169 12.09 3.80 1.57
CA VAL A 169 10.95 3.05 2.15
C VAL A 169 9.93 2.75 1.06
N LEU A 170 9.52 1.49 0.94
CA LEU A 170 8.42 1.09 0.07
C LEU A 170 7.11 1.17 0.84
N ALA A 171 6.07 1.76 0.27
CA ALA A 171 4.79 1.92 0.94
C ALA A 171 3.62 1.71 -0.01
N GLY A 172 2.50 1.23 0.51
CA GLY A 172 1.28 1.16 -0.27
C GLY A 172 0.08 0.70 0.53
N ASP A 173 -1.10 0.87 -0.05
CA ASP A 173 -2.37 0.48 0.55
C ASP A 173 -3.07 -0.63 -0.24
N SER A 174 -3.73 -1.57 0.43
CA SER A 174 -4.50 -2.64 -0.24
C SER A 174 -3.65 -3.43 -1.25
N ALA A 175 -4.04 -3.44 -2.53
CA ALA A 175 -3.24 -3.98 -3.64
C ALA A 175 -1.89 -3.24 -3.85
N GLY A 176 -1.80 -1.96 -3.54
CA GLY A 176 -0.52 -1.24 -3.48
C GLY A 176 0.36 -1.72 -2.32
N GLY A 177 -0.27 -2.12 -1.21
CA GLY A 177 0.40 -2.84 -0.13
C GLY A 177 1.01 -4.14 -0.64
N PHE A 178 0.25 -4.97 -1.36
CA PHE A 178 0.79 -6.16 -2.03
C PHE A 178 2.06 -5.84 -2.84
N LEU A 179 1.98 -4.81 -3.69
CA LEU A 179 3.07 -4.41 -4.57
C LEU A 179 4.30 -3.94 -3.78
N ALA A 180 4.11 -3.21 -2.67
CA ALA A 180 5.23 -2.80 -1.81
C ALA A 180 6.04 -3.99 -1.27
N PHE A 181 5.34 -5.02 -0.76
CA PHE A 181 5.99 -6.21 -0.22
C PHE A 181 6.53 -7.12 -1.33
N ALA A 182 5.80 -7.29 -2.44
CA ALA A 182 6.25 -8.07 -3.59
C ALA A 182 7.50 -7.44 -4.22
N THR A 183 7.56 -6.12 -4.38
CA THR A 183 8.75 -5.41 -4.88
C THR A 183 9.93 -5.57 -3.93
N ALA A 184 9.74 -5.50 -2.61
CA ALA A 184 10.82 -5.72 -1.64
C ALA A 184 11.41 -7.13 -1.73
N LEU A 185 10.57 -8.16 -1.82
CA LEU A 185 11.01 -9.56 -1.85
C LEU A 185 11.54 -9.96 -3.23
N SER A 186 10.71 -9.82 -4.26
CA SER A 186 11.04 -10.22 -5.63
C SER A 186 12.13 -9.33 -6.23
N GLY A 187 12.20 -8.05 -5.85
CA GLY A 187 13.30 -7.18 -6.23
C GLY A 187 14.64 -7.68 -5.70
N GLN A 188 14.70 -8.06 -4.42
CA GLN A 188 15.91 -8.66 -3.83
C GLN A 188 16.29 -10.00 -4.48
N GLN A 189 15.32 -10.86 -4.76
CA GLN A 189 15.57 -12.11 -5.50
C GLN A 189 16.14 -11.87 -6.90
N ARG A 190 15.83 -10.71 -7.51
CA ARG A 190 16.34 -10.25 -8.81
C ARG A 190 17.59 -9.35 -8.68
N GLY A 191 18.26 -9.39 -7.53
CA GLY A 191 19.54 -8.72 -7.30
C GLY A 191 19.47 -7.23 -6.93
N LEU A 192 18.29 -6.67 -6.65
CA LEU A 192 18.19 -5.31 -6.12
C LEU A 192 18.52 -5.27 -4.63
N PRO A 193 19.13 -4.19 -4.12
CA PRO A 193 19.36 -4.03 -2.69
C PRO A 193 18.05 -3.93 -1.90
N ALA A 194 18.06 -4.41 -0.65
CA ALA A 194 16.94 -4.30 0.26
C ALA A 194 16.58 -2.82 0.51
N PRO A 195 15.31 -2.41 0.45
CA PRO A 195 14.91 -1.09 0.92
C PRO A 195 15.03 -1.03 2.45
N ALA A 196 15.08 0.19 2.98
CA ALA A 196 15.18 0.46 4.41
C ALA A 196 14.00 -0.11 5.21
N GLY A 197 12.82 -0.19 4.60
CA GLY A 197 11.63 -0.77 5.23
C GLY A 197 10.43 -0.80 4.30
N VAL A 198 9.38 -1.50 4.74
CA VAL A 198 8.13 -1.65 4.00
C VAL A 198 6.94 -1.27 4.87
N VAL A 199 6.03 -0.46 4.33
CA VAL A 199 4.79 -0.04 5.00
C VAL A 199 3.58 -0.56 4.22
N GLY A 200 2.71 -1.33 4.90
CA GLY A 200 1.45 -1.81 4.34
C GLY A 200 0.25 -1.23 5.08
N ILE A 201 -0.63 -0.54 4.35
CA ILE A 201 -1.91 -0.05 4.86
C ILE A 201 -3.02 -0.97 4.35
N SER A 202 -3.64 -1.74 5.23
CA SER A 202 -4.63 -2.75 4.89
C SER A 202 -4.16 -3.64 3.74
N ALA A 203 -2.90 -4.10 3.81
CA ALA A 203 -2.21 -4.74 2.69
C ALA A 203 -2.82 -6.11 2.35
N LEU A 204 -3.05 -6.34 1.06
CA LEU A 204 -3.29 -7.68 0.53
C LEU A 204 -1.95 -8.42 0.46
N LEU A 205 -1.79 -9.55 1.14
CA LEU A 205 -0.51 -10.28 1.22
C LEU A 205 -0.63 -11.75 0.79
N GLU A 206 -1.86 -12.24 0.62
CA GLU A 206 -2.16 -13.56 0.07
C GLU A 206 -3.22 -13.44 -1.04
N LEU A 207 -2.97 -14.00 -2.23
CA LEU A 207 -3.94 -14.03 -3.32
C LEU A 207 -4.86 -15.24 -3.21
N ASP A 208 -4.37 -16.37 -2.71
CA ASP A 208 -5.13 -17.63 -2.58
C ASP A 208 -6.38 -17.49 -1.68
N GLY A 209 -6.28 -16.70 -0.61
CA GLY A 209 -7.39 -16.38 0.30
C GLY A 209 -7.85 -17.51 1.21
N VAL A 210 -7.10 -18.62 1.27
CA VAL A 210 -7.47 -19.81 2.07
C VAL A 210 -7.64 -19.45 3.54
N ALA A 211 -6.70 -18.74 4.15
CA ALA A 211 -6.80 -18.39 5.57
C ALA A 211 -7.90 -17.35 5.84
N ARG A 212 -8.15 -16.44 4.89
CA ARG A 212 -9.24 -15.45 5.02
C ARG A 212 -10.62 -16.11 5.00
N SER A 213 -10.76 -17.25 4.34
CA SER A 213 -12.06 -17.95 4.21
C SER A 213 -12.66 -18.42 5.55
N THR A 214 -11.80 -18.66 6.54
CA THR A 214 -12.16 -19.11 7.90
C THR A 214 -11.96 -18.04 8.97
N HIS A 215 -11.47 -16.85 8.60
CA HIS A 215 -11.22 -15.76 9.54
C HIS A 215 -12.53 -15.10 10.02
N SER A 216 -12.60 -14.74 11.30
CA SER A 216 -13.82 -14.14 11.91
C SER A 216 -14.27 -12.84 11.23
N ASN A 217 -13.33 -12.07 10.67
CA ASN A 217 -13.65 -10.82 9.97
C ASN A 217 -14.31 -11.01 8.60
N ARG A 218 -14.47 -12.25 8.10
CA ARG A 218 -15.11 -12.51 6.81
C ARG A 218 -16.51 -11.90 6.70
N THR A 219 -17.22 -11.81 7.82
CA THR A 219 -18.57 -11.24 7.91
C THR A 219 -18.60 -9.87 8.62
N ALA A 220 -17.47 -9.41 9.16
CA ALA A 220 -17.39 -8.16 9.92
C ALA A 220 -16.95 -6.95 9.08
N ASP A 221 -16.42 -7.19 7.88
CA ASP A 221 -15.88 -6.15 7.00
C ASP A 221 -17.00 -5.21 6.48
N ALA A 222 -17.05 -3.99 7.04
CA ALA A 222 -18.03 -2.97 6.67
C ALA A 222 -17.77 -2.31 5.31
N PHE A 223 -16.58 -2.51 4.73
CA PHE A 223 -16.23 -1.97 3.41
C PHE A 223 -16.70 -2.89 2.28
N GLY A 224 -16.86 -4.19 2.56
CA GLY A 224 -17.39 -5.17 1.63
C GLY A 224 -16.35 -5.83 0.73
N ILE A 225 -15.05 -5.76 1.10
CA ILE A 225 -13.96 -6.44 0.39
C ILE A 225 -14.24 -7.95 0.18
N PRO A 226 -14.73 -8.72 1.17
CA PRO A 226 -14.97 -10.16 1.00
C PRO A 226 -15.90 -10.53 -0.14
N ALA A 227 -16.83 -9.64 -0.51
CA ALA A 227 -17.84 -9.91 -1.53
C ALA A 227 -17.30 -9.77 -2.96
N VAL A 228 -16.19 -9.07 -3.16
CA VAL A 228 -15.66 -8.75 -4.50
C VAL A 228 -14.23 -9.25 -4.72
N LEU A 229 -13.47 -9.46 -3.64
CA LEU A 229 -12.06 -9.82 -3.74
C LEU A 229 -11.83 -11.14 -4.50
N PRO A 230 -12.58 -12.24 -4.28
CA PRO A 230 -12.37 -13.48 -5.05
C PRO A 230 -12.50 -13.28 -6.56
N ASP A 231 -13.57 -12.61 -7.02
CA ASP A 231 -13.80 -12.32 -8.44
C ASP A 231 -12.71 -11.44 -9.03
N ILE A 232 -12.20 -10.46 -8.26
CA ILE A 232 -11.06 -9.63 -8.67
C ILE A 232 -9.81 -10.50 -8.82
N ILE A 233 -9.49 -11.36 -7.85
CA ILE A 233 -8.32 -12.23 -7.92
C ILE A 233 -8.40 -13.19 -9.11
N ASP A 234 -9.58 -13.79 -9.36
CA ASP A 234 -9.80 -14.66 -10.52
C ASP A 234 -9.56 -13.93 -11.84
N LEU A 235 -9.88 -12.63 -11.89
CA LEU A 235 -9.65 -11.78 -13.05
C LEU A 235 -8.19 -11.41 -13.24
N VAL A 236 -7.51 -10.97 -12.17
CA VAL A 236 -6.18 -10.36 -12.26
C VAL A 236 -5.03 -11.36 -12.11
N CYS A 237 -5.30 -12.55 -11.57
CA CYS A 237 -4.34 -13.63 -11.38
C CYS A 237 -5.05 -15.00 -11.52
N PRO A 238 -5.47 -15.38 -12.74
CA PRO A 238 -6.26 -16.60 -12.95
C PRO A 238 -5.50 -17.90 -12.60
N SER A 239 -4.16 -17.89 -12.67
CA SER A 239 -3.33 -19.06 -12.35
C SER A 239 -3.20 -19.25 -10.84
N ALA A 240 -3.72 -20.37 -10.31
CA ALA A 240 -3.58 -20.74 -8.90
C ALA A 240 -2.11 -20.87 -8.47
N ARG A 241 -1.24 -21.37 -9.36
CA ARG A 241 0.22 -21.41 -9.10
C ARG A 241 0.77 -20.00 -8.89
N LEU A 242 0.44 -19.05 -9.78
CA LEU A 242 0.92 -17.67 -9.65
C LEU A 242 0.35 -16.97 -8.42
N ARG A 243 -0.90 -17.25 -8.02
CA ARG A 243 -1.46 -16.71 -6.78
C ARG A 243 -0.59 -17.08 -5.59
N HIS A 244 -0.18 -18.34 -5.50
CA HIS A 244 0.69 -18.81 -4.44
C HIS A 244 2.08 -18.18 -4.51
N GLU A 245 2.72 -18.23 -5.69
CA GLU A 245 4.10 -17.77 -5.90
C GLU A 245 4.27 -16.25 -5.71
N LEU A 246 3.29 -15.45 -6.14
CA LEU A 246 3.35 -14.00 -6.06
C LEU A 246 2.95 -13.46 -4.69
N SER A 247 2.24 -14.24 -3.88
CA SER A 247 1.79 -13.81 -2.54
C SER A 247 2.98 -13.51 -1.62
N PRO A 248 3.17 -12.26 -1.16
CA PRO A 248 4.32 -11.91 -0.33
C PRO A 248 4.48 -12.76 0.93
N ILE A 249 3.37 -13.24 1.50
CA ILE A 249 3.40 -14.08 2.69
C ILE A 249 4.05 -15.46 2.46
N ASN A 250 4.12 -15.93 1.21
CA ASN A 250 4.74 -17.19 0.82
C ASN A 250 6.19 -17.02 0.34
N GLY A 251 6.67 -15.77 0.28
CA GLY A 251 8.03 -15.47 -0.20
C GLY A 251 9.13 -15.76 0.83
N ARG A 252 10.35 -15.35 0.49
CA ARG A 252 11.55 -15.48 1.34
C ARG A 252 11.56 -14.47 2.49
N LEU A 253 10.73 -14.72 3.50
CA LEU A 253 10.49 -13.80 4.62
C LEU A 253 11.74 -13.52 5.47
N GLU A 254 12.76 -14.38 5.43
CA GLU A 254 14.07 -14.14 6.05
C GLU A 254 14.79 -12.91 5.46
N MET A 255 14.48 -12.56 4.21
CA MET A 255 15.01 -11.38 3.52
C MET A 255 14.12 -10.13 3.70
N MET A 256 12.99 -10.24 4.41
CA MET A 256 12.04 -9.13 4.54
C MET A 256 12.68 -7.98 5.34
N PRO A 257 12.75 -6.74 4.81
CA PRO A 257 13.18 -5.57 5.57
C PRO A 257 12.30 -5.33 6.81
N PRO A 258 12.62 -4.36 7.69
CA PRO A 258 11.70 -3.94 8.73
C PRO A 258 10.32 -3.59 8.17
N VAL A 259 9.26 -3.98 8.87
CA VAL A 259 7.88 -3.85 8.39
C VAL A 259 7.01 -3.06 9.38
N LEU A 260 6.17 -2.17 8.85
CA LEU A 260 5.01 -1.60 9.54
C LEU A 260 3.72 -2.02 8.80
N LEU A 261 2.81 -2.66 9.52
CA LEU A 261 1.49 -3.04 9.05
C LEU A 261 0.44 -2.23 9.81
N ILE A 262 -0.46 -1.57 9.10
CA ILE A 262 -1.60 -0.84 9.65
C ILE A 262 -2.85 -1.47 9.07
N ALA A 263 -3.82 -1.89 9.88
CA ALA A 263 -5.05 -2.52 9.39
C ALA A 263 -6.26 -2.08 10.23
N ALA A 264 -7.45 -2.02 9.61
CA ALA A 264 -8.67 -1.88 10.38
C ALA A 264 -9.00 -3.19 11.12
N GLY A 265 -9.50 -3.09 12.34
CA GLY A 265 -9.75 -4.22 13.22
C GLY A 265 -10.80 -5.20 12.71
N SER A 266 -11.73 -4.72 11.86
CA SER A 266 -12.85 -5.46 11.29
C SER A 266 -12.68 -5.83 9.81
N GLU A 267 -11.63 -5.36 9.14
CA GLU A 267 -11.43 -5.68 7.72
C GLU A 267 -10.95 -7.12 7.53
N ILE A 268 -11.21 -7.69 6.36
CA ILE A 268 -10.81 -9.07 6.05
C ILE A 268 -9.30 -9.23 5.86
N LEU A 269 -8.61 -8.18 5.42
CA LEU A 269 -7.15 -8.16 5.22
C LEU A 269 -6.36 -7.99 6.52
N ARG A 270 -7.04 -7.79 7.66
CA ARG A 270 -6.41 -7.97 8.98
C ARG A 270 -5.78 -9.35 9.13
N CYS A 271 -6.42 -10.39 8.58
CA CYS A 271 -5.92 -11.75 8.61
C CYS A 271 -4.52 -11.85 7.98
N ASP A 272 -4.33 -11.22 6.83
CA ASP A 272 -3.06 -11.17 6.11
C ASP A 272 -1.98 -10.48 6.95
N ALA A 273 -2.31 -9.32 7.53
CA ALA A 273 -1.40 -8.54 8.35
C ALA A 273 -0.97 -9.29 9.64
N GLU A 274 -1.91 -9.91 10.35
CA GLU A 274 -1.63 -10.72 11.54
C GLU A 274 -0.74 -11.92 11.22
N ARG A 275 -1.02 -12.61 10.12
CA ARG A 275 -0.23 -13.78 9.71
C ARG A 275 1.18 -13.41 9.30
N LEU A 276 1.36 -12.35 8.50
CA LEU A 276 2.70 -11.89 8.12
C LEU A 276 3.48 -11.41 9.34
N HIS A 277 2.85 -10.62 10.22
CA HIS A 277 3.47 -10.18 11.46
C HIS A 277 3.94 -11.37 12.31
N ALA A 278 3.08 -12.37 12.53
CA ALA A 278 3.42 -13.56 13.29
C ALA A 278 4.57 -14.36 12.65
N ALA A 279 4.58 -14.50 11.31
CA ALA A 279 5.64 -15.18 10.59
C ALA A 279 6.99 -14.44 10.73
N LEU A 280 7.00 -13.13 10.56
CA LEU A 280 8.21 -12.30 10.72
C LEU A 280 8.75 -12.33 12.14
N ARG A 281 7.87 -12.29 13.16
CA ARG A 281 8.27 -12.39 14.57
C ARG A 281 8.91 -13.74 14.91
N ARG A 282 8.48 -14.84 14.29
CA ARG A 282 9.11 -16.16 14.45
C ARG A 282 10.48 -16.27 13.80
N LEU A 283 10.77 -15.42 12.82
CA LEU A 283 12.05 -15.32 12.13
C LEU A 283 12.94 -14.22 12.74
N ASP A 284 12.58 -13.69 13.91
CA ASP A 284 13.25 -12.56 14.57
C ASP A 284 13.42 -11.32 13.69
N ARG A 285 12.53 -11.14 12.70
CA ARG A 285 12.49 -9.95 11.85
C ARG A 285 11.70 -8.83 12.54
N THR A 286 12.14 -7.59 12.31
CA THR A 286 11.45 -6.39 12.80
C THR A 286 10.10 -6.23 12.12
N SER A 287 9.02 -6.38 12.87
CA SER A 287 7.65 -6.16 12.38
C SER A 287 6.84 -5.46 13.46
N ARG A 288 6.08 -4.43 13.07
CA ARG A 288 5.09 -3.74 13.90
C ARG A 288 3.71 -3.88 13.25
N LEU A 289 2.71 -4.22 14.04
CA LEU A 289 1.32 -4.33 13.61
C LEU A 289 0.44 -3.40 14.43
N GLU A 290 -0.30 -2.54 13.76
CA GLU A 290 -1.12 -1.48 14.34
C GLU A 290 -2.57 -1.67 13.88
N LEU A 291 -3.45 -2.09 14.80
CA LEU A 291 -4.84 -2.40 14.51
C LEU A 291 -5.77 -1.28 14.99
N TRP A 292 -6.76 -0.91 14.18
CA TRP A 292 -7.66 0.22 14.49
C TRP A 292 -9.12 -0.21 14.58
N ALA A 293 -9.75 -0.06 15.74
CA ALA A 293 -11.15 -0.47 15.94
C ALA A 293 -12.09 0.37 15.08
N ARG A 294 -13.10 -0.26 14.47
CA ARG A 294 -14.20 0.43 13.76
C ARG A 294 -13.73 1.42 12.71
N GLU A 295 -12.65 1.08 12.01
CA GLU A 295 -12.21 1.75 10.80
C GLU A 295 -12.63 0.97 9.55
N LEU A 296 -12.61 1.65 8.41
CA LEU A 296 -12.81 1.02 7.11
C LEU A 296 -11.49 0.56 6.49
N HIS A 297 -11.59 -0.35 5.52
CA HIS A 297 -10.45 -0.81 4.72
C HIS A 297 -9.68 0.39 4.16
N ALA A 298 -8.37 0.41 4.37
CA ALA A 298 -7.47 1.48 3.95
C ALA A 298 -7.88 2.89 4.44
N PHE A 299 -8.46 3.02 5.65
CA PHE A 299 -8.94 4.31 6.19
C PHE A 299 -7.94 5.49 6.11
N PRO A 300 -6.59 5.34 6.28
CA PRO A 300 -5.68 6.47 6.14
C PRO A 300 -5.64 6.99 4.70
N ALA A 301 -5.81 6.08 3.74
CA ALA A 301 -5.87 6.37 2.32
C ALA A 301 -7.26 6.80 1.84
N LEU A 302 -8.35 6.44 2.51
CA LEU A 302 -9.69 6.90 2.12
C LEU A 302 -10.10 8.21 2.79
N PHE A 303 -9.75 8.37 4.06
CA PHE A 303 -10.21 9.46 4.91
C PHE A 303 -9.03 10.15 5.59
N PRO A 304 -8.15 10.82 4.83
CA PRO A 304 -6.91 11.41 5.36
C PRO A 304 -7.16 12.52 6.41
N PHE A 305 -8.38 13.00 6.56
CA PHE A 305 -8.77 14.06 7.50
C PHE A 305 -9.16 13.52 8.89
N LEU A 306 -9.39 12.22 9.05
CA LEU A 306 -9.75 11.65 10.35
C LEU A 306 -8.62 11.81 11.38
N PRO A 307 -8.96 11.99 12.68
CA PRO A 307 -7.98 11.91 13.76
C PRO A 307 -7.16 10.61 13.72
N ASP A 308 -7.84 9.50 13.48
CA ASP A 308 -7.28 8.14 13.40
C ASP A 308 -6.29 8.06 12.25
N SER A 309 -6.67 8.54 11.05
CA SER A 309 -5.78 8.62 9.90
C SER A 309 -4.55 9.48 10.19
N ARG A 310 -4.70 10.62 10.88
CA ARG A 310 -3.56 11.46 11.30
C ARG A 310 -2.60 10.66 12.20
N ALA A 311 -3.12 9.96 13.20
CA ALA A 311 -2.30 9.13 14.08
C ALA A 311 -1.64 7.96 13.35
N ALA A 312 -2.34 7.29 12.43
CA ALA A 312 -1.77 6.25 11.58
C ALA A 312 -0.61 6.79 10.73
N PHE A 313 -0.77 7.96 10.10
CA PHE A 313 0.34 8.60 9.41
C PHE A 313 1.50 8.99 10.37
N ASP A 314 1.26 9.21 11.66
CA ASP A 314 2.33 9.61 12.61
C ASP A 314 3.21 8.40 12.91
N LEU A 315 2.59 7.21 12.99
CA LEU A 315 3.28 5.92 13.04
C LEU A 315 4.12 5.68 11.79
N ILE A 316 3.58 5.97 10.59
CA ILE A 316 4.34 5.87 9.33
C ILE A 316 5.55 6.82 9.36
N CYS A 317 5.36 8.09 9.73
CA CYS A 317 6.44 9.07 9.78
C CYS A 317 7.54 8.66 10.77
N ARG A 318 7.15 8.16 11.95
CA ARG A 318 8.09 7.65 12.95
C ARG A 318 8.86 6.45 12.43
N PHE A 319 8.18 5.50 11.79
CA PHE A 319 8.82 4.34 11.19
C PHE A 319 9.85 4.75 10.12
N VAL A 320 9.48 5.67 9.23
CA VAL A 320 10.40 6.21 8.22
C VAL A 320 11.61 6.87 8.88
N ALA A 321 11.40 7.75 9.86
CA ALA A 321 12.49 8.44 10.56
C ALA A 321 13.47 7.48 11.26
N GLU A 322 12.96 6.42 11.90
CA GLU A 322 13.80 5.39 12.52
C GLU A 322 14.68 4.66 11.49
N ARG A 323 14.12 4.32 10.33
CA ARG A 323 14.88 3.67 9.25
C ARG A 323 16.00 4.57 8.72
N LEU A 324 15.71 5.85 8.52
CA LEU A 324 16.73 6.81 8.08
C LEU A 324 17.84 7.00 9.13
N ALA A 325 17.50 7.02 10.41
CA ALA A 325 18.47 7.14 11.50
C ALA A 325 19.38 5.91 11.62
N GLU A 326 18.86 4.70 11.38
CA GLU A 326 19.65 3.46 11.34
C GLU A 326 20.68 3.46 10.21
N ALA A 327 20.31 3.99 9.04
CA ALA A 327 21.23 4.14 7.91
C ALA A 327 22.39 5.12 8.23
N GLY A 328 22.09 6.24 8.88
CA GLY A 328 23.10 7.23 9.29
C GLY A 328 24.17 6.63 10.21
N ARG A 329 23.75 5.93 11.27
CA ARG A 329 24.67 5.25 12.21
C ARG A 329 25.54 4.19 11.54
N SER A 330 24.98 3.46 10.57
CA SER A 330 25.71 2.44 9.83
C SER A 330 26.76 3.03 8.88
N GLY A 331 26.51 4.24 8.36
CA GLY A 331 27.47 4.99 7.55
C GLY A 331 28.62 5.57 8.36
N GLU A 332 28.35 6.10 9.56
CA GLU A 332 29.37 6.62 10.48
C GLU A 332 30.31 5.51 10.98
N ALA A 333 29.77 4.38 11.44
CA ALA A 333 30.56 3.24 11.89
C ALA A 333 31.47 2.66 10.79
N ARG A 334 31.07 2.73 9.51
CA ARG A 334 31.92 2.32 8.38
C ARG A 334 33.04 3.32 8.07
N ARG A 335 32.87 4.60 8.40
CA ARG A 335 33.90 5.65 8.21
C ARG A 335 34.94 5.65 9.32
N GLU A 336 34.59 5.26 10.53
CA GLU A 336 35.54 5.18 11.67
C GLU A 336 36.49 3.97 11.58
N VAL A 337 36.18 2.98 10.75
CA VAL A 337 36.97 1.74 10.57
C VAL A 337 37.83 1.79 9.28
N SER A 338 37.69 2.84 8.47
CA SER A 338 38.44 3.07 7.23
C SER A 338 39.53 4.13 7.41
#